data_AF-A0A959ZZM8-F1
#
_entry.id   AF-A0A959ZZM8-F1
#
_cell.length_a   1.000
_cell.length_b   1.000
_cell.length_c   1.000
_cell.angle_alpha   90.00
_cell.angle_beta   90.00
_cell.angle_gamma   90.00
#
_symmetry.space_group_name_H-M   'P 1'
#
loop_
_entity.id
_entity.type
_entity.pdbx_description
1 polymer ?
#
loop_
_entity_poly.entity_id
_entity_poly.type
_entity_poly.pdbx_seq_one_letter_code
_entity_poly.pdbx_strand_id
1 'polypeptide(L)'
;MADTIGRRNKGALPHYAPDHVPWHPPGPVRSAAAVLLAGVVSGIVFLTIAQEAFKKGYTDHRFNGSLGILLGGQEEGIARRGLYGTLALGVLMALAYWPLSRRVGRPCWVKGLGVGVVAFLGWGLVFGPWAASEAPNTVPAGLFGLDADAAAPVALLVACLAGGLTLARVFDVVVDADWWHPREVNYEESIHALVTSNEVPIDDRTIGTRSGRDADA
;
A
#
# COMPACT_ATOMS: atom_id res chain seq x y z
N MET A 1 -4.85 63.41 -12.40
CA MET A 1 -5.09 62.45 -11.31
C MET A 1 -5.05 61.06 -11.90
N ALA A 2 -3.87 60.45 -11.89
CA ALA A 2 -3.62 59.13 -12.47
C ALA A 2 -3.31 58.19 -11.29
N ASP A 3 -4.12 57.15 -11.17
CA ASP A 3 -4.10 56.18 -10.09
C ASP A 3 -3.07 55.09 -10.44
N THR A 4 -1.89 55.17 -9.82
CA THR A 4 -0.83 54.18 -9.94
C THR A 4 -1.18 52.94 -9.13
N ILE A 5 -1.83 51.98 -9.79
CA ILE A 5 -2.07 50.62 -9.26
C ILE A 5 -0.73 49.93 -9.06
N GLY A 6 -0.34 49.77 -7.79
CA GLY A 6 0.82 49.02 -7.36
C GLY A 6 0.72 47.55 -7.76
N ARG A 7 1.45 47.15 -8.81
CA ARG A 7 1.81 45.75 -9.07
C ARG A 7 2.69 45.26 -7.92
N ARG A 8 2.09 44.65 -6.90
CA ARG A 8 2.78 43.72 -6.01
C ARG A 8 3.40 42.63 -6.88
N ASN A 9 4.73 42.68 -7.02
CA ASN A 9 5.53 41.53 -7.41
C ASN A 9 5.20 40.41 -6.42
N LYS A 10 4.31 39.50 -6.82
CA LYS A 10 4.22 38.17 -6.21
C LYS A 10 5.58 37.55 -6.51
N GLY A 11 6.48 37.60 -5.52
CA GLY A 11 7.74 36.89 -5.58
C GLY A 11 7.42 35.47 -6.01
N ALA A 12 7.79 35.14 -7.24
CA ALA A 12 7.78 33.78 -7.71
C ALA A 12 8.66 33.04 -6.71
N LEU A 13 8.05 32.24 -5.83
CA LEU A 13 8.78 31.24 -5.08
C LEU A 13 9.65 30.53 -6.14
N PRO A 14 10.97 30.42 -5.91
CA PRO A 14 11.84 29.73 -6.86
C PRO A 14 11.14 28.43 -7.20
N HIS A 15 10.84 28.25 -8.49
CA HIS A 15 10.33 26.99 -8.97
C HIS A 15 11.39 25.98 -8.54
N TYR A 16 11.11 25.26 -7.46
CA TYR A 16 11.82 24.07 -7.06
C TYR A 16 11.47 23.08 -8.17
N ALA A 17 12.13 23.23 -9.32
CA ALA A 17 12.26 22.16 -10.27
C ALA A 17 12.88 21.07 -9.42
N PRO A 18 12.14 19.98 -9.11
CA PRO A 18 12.71 18.93 -8.31
C PRO A 18 13.92 18.47 -9.09
N ASP A 19 15.11 18.84 -8.59
CA ASP A 19 16.37 18.33 -9.08
C ASP A 19 16.15 16.85 -9.25
N HIS A 20 16.33 16.36 -10.47
CA HIS A 20 16.05 14.99 -10.83
C HIS A 20 17.01 14.14 -10.01
N VAL A 21 16.61 13.79 -8.78
CA VAL A 21 17.42 12.99 -7.89
C VAL A 21 17.70 11.72 -8.68
N PRO A 22 18.97 11.44 -9.04
CA PRO A 22 19.29 10.32 -9.87
C PRO A 22 18.67 9.09 -9.22
N TRP A 23 17.84 8.37 -10.00
CA TRP A 23 17.10 7.22 -9.50
C TRP A 23 18.12 6.16 -9.07
N HIS A 24 18.40 6.11 -7.77
CA HIS A 24 19.17 5.03 -7.20
C HIS A 24 18.23 3.83 -7.04
N PRO A 25 18.60 2.65 -7.56
CA PRO A 25 17.78 1.47 -7.38
C PRO A 25 17.54 1.26 -5.88
N PRO A 26 16.29 1.01 -5.45
CA PRO A 26 15.99 0.77 -4.06
C PRO A 26 16.86 -0.38 -3.56
N GLY A 27 17.49 -0.20 -2.39
CA GLY A 27 18.30 -1.24 -1.76
C GLY A 27 17.51 -2.56 -1.65
N PRO A 28 18.20 -3.71 -1.55
CA PRO A 28 17.56 -5.03 -1.58
C PRO A 28 16.49 -5.18 -0.48
N VAL A 29 16.73 -4.60 0.70
CA VAL A 29 15.78 -4.59 1.82
C VAL A 29 14.48 -3.86 1.47
N ARG A 30 14.57 -2.69 0.83
CA ARG A 30 13.41 -1.88 0.42
C ARG A 30 12.58 -2.61 -0.63
N SER A 31 13.24 -3.25 -1.59
CA SER A 31 12.56 -4.03 -2.61
C SER A 31 11.86 -5.26 -2.02
N ALA A 32 12.52 -5.98 -1.12
CA ALA A 32 11.93 -7.11 -0.41
C ALA A 32 10.72 -6.67 0.44
N ALA A 33 10.84 -5.56 1.17
CA ALA A 33 9.74 -4.99 1.95
C ALA A 33 8.54 -4.59 1.06
N ALA A 34 8.80 -3.95 -0.09
CA ALA A 34 7.76 -3.58 -1.05
C ALA A 34 7.02 -4.81 -1.58
N VAL A 35 7.73 -5.87 -1.97
CA VAL A 35 7.13 -7.13 -2.44
C VAL A 35 6.28 -7.78 -1.35
N LEU A 36 6.81 -7.91 -0.13
CA LEU A 36 6.10 -8.55 0.98
C LEU A 36 4.86 -7.75 1.37
N LEU A 37 4.97 -6.44 1.60
CA LEU A 37 3.86 -5.61 2.02
C LEU A 37 2.79 -5.50 0.93
N ALA A 38 3.19 -5.23 -0.32
CA ALA A 38 2.23 -5.13 -1.42
C ALA A 38 1.52 -6.47 -1.67
N GLY A 39 2.27 -7.58 -1.63
CA GLY A 39 1.72 -8.92 -1.83
C GLY A 39 0.73 -9.34 -0.75
N VAL A 40 1.09 -9.15 0.53
CA VAL A 40 0.21 -9.49 1.66
C VAL A 40 -1.04 -8.62 1.66
N VAL A 41 -0.90 -7.30 1.53
CA VAL A 41 -2.05 -6.38 1.54
C VAL A 41 -2.97 -6.64 0.34
N SER A 42 -2.41 -6.84 -0.86
CA SER A 42 -3.19 -7.23 -2.05
C SER A 42 -3.93 -8.54 -1.84
N GLY A 43 -3.27 -9.56 -1.28
CA GLY A 43 -3.88 -10.86 -0.99
C GLY A 43 -5.06 -10.74 -0.02
N ILE A 44 -4.92 -9.93 1.04
CA ILE A 44 -5.99 -9.66 2.01
C ILE A 44 -7.17 -8.94 1.33
N VAL A 45 -6.91 -7.91 0.53
CA VAL A 45 -7.98 -7.16 -0.17
C VAL A 45 -8.74 -8.07 -1.12
N PHE A 46 -8.02 -8.87 -1.93
CA PHE A 46 -8.63 -9.86 -2.82
C PHE A 46 -9.51 -10.85 -2.04
N LEU A 47 -8.96 -11.46 -0.98
CA LEU A 47 -9.67 -12.44 -0.16
C LEU A 47 -10.92 -11.84 0.48
N THR A 48 -10.84 -10.61 0.99
CA THR A 48 -11.95 -9.92 1.65
C THR A 48 -13.10 -9.70 0.68
N ILE A 49 -12.82 -9.20 -0.54
CA ILE A 49 -13.85 -8.97 -1.55
C ILE A 49 -14.47 -10.29 -2.02
N ALA A 50 -13.64 -11.31 -2.28
CA ALA A 50 -14.12 -12.62 -2.70
C ALA A 50 -14.99 -13.30 -1.63
N GLN A 51 -14.59 -13.23 -0.36
CA GLN A 51 -15.38 -13.78 0.75
C GLN A 51 -16.67 -13.00 1.00
N GLU A 52 -16.64 -11.69 0.85
CA GLU A 52 -17.83 -10.85 0.97
C GLU A 52 -18.83 -11.14 -0.14
N ALA A 53 -18.36 -11.40 -1.37
CA ALA A 53 -19.20 -11.84 -2.47
C ALA A 53 -19.89 -13.18 -2.16
N PHE A 54 -19.16 -14.14 -1.59
CA PHE A 54 -19.73 -15.41 -1.13
C PHE A 54 -20.76 -15.21 -0.01
N LYS A 55 -20.45 -14.42 1.02
CA LYS A 55 -21.37 -14.15 2.15
C LYS A 55 -22.67 -13.50 1.71
N LYS A 56 -22.61 -12.66 0.67
CA LYS A 56 -23.78 -11.98 0.09
C LYS A 56 -24.55 -12.84 -0.92
N GLY A 57 -24.08 -14.05 -1.22
CA GLY A 57 -24.73 -14.95 -2.17
C GLY A 57 -24.57 -14.54 -3.64
N TYR A 58 -23.55 -13.73 -3.98
CA TYR A 58 -23.22 -13.42 -5.38
C TYR A 58 -22.40 -14.53 -6.04
N THR A 59 -21.94 -15.51 -5.26
CA THR A 59 -21.23 -16.68 -5.75
C THR A 59 -21.31 -17.78 -4.71
N ASP A 60 -21.47 -19.02 -5.17
CA ASP A 60 -21.34 -20.21 -4.33
C ASP A 60 -19.89 -20.67 -4.19
N HIS A 61 -18.94 -19.97 -4.83
CA HIS A 61 -17.53 -20.31 -4.82
C HIS A 61 -16.84 -19.83 -3.53
N ARG A 62 -16.55 -20.77 -2.63
CA ARG A 62 -15.70 -20.53 -1.46
C ARG A 62 -14.21 -20.60 -1.82
N PHE A 63 -13.68 -19.55 -2.46
CA PHE A 63 -12.29 -19.52 -2.94
C PHE A 63 -11.27 -20.01 -1.90
N ASN A 64 -11.36 -19.52 -0.65
CA ASN A 64 -10.46 -19.92 0.43
C ASN A 64 -10.55 -21.42 0.76
N GLY A 65 -11.77 -21.98 0.72
CA GLY A 65 -12.00 -23.41 0.94
C GLY A 65 -11.44 -24.24 -0.20
N SER A 66 -11.75 -23.87 -1.44
CA SER A 66 -11.28 -24.53 -2.65
C SER A 66 -9.76 -24.57 -2.72
N LEU A 67 -9.10 -23.44 -2.50
CA LEU A 67 -7.63 -23.38 -2.48
C LEU A 67 -7.04 -24.20 -1.33
N GLY A 68 -7.68 -24.21 -0.16
CA GLY A 68 -7.26 -25.02 0.98
C GLY A 68 -7.32 -26.52 0.73
N ILE A 69 -8.36 -27.00 0.05
CA ILE A 69 -8.50 -28.41 -0.37
C ILE A 69 -7.40 -28.78 -1.37
N LEU A 70 -7.16 -27.93 -2.38
CA LEU A 70 -6.15 -28.17 -3.41
C LEU A 70 -4.72 -28.18 -2.86
N LEU A 71 -4.46 -27.43 -1.80
CA LEU A 71 -3.20 -27.46 -1.07
C LEU A 71 -3.12 -28.63 -0.06
N GLY A 72 -4.00 -29.64 -0.20
CA GLY A 72 -4.03 -30.86 0.60
C GLY A 72 -4.49 -30.66 2.05
N GLY A 73 -5.25 -29.60 2.32
CA GLY A 73 -5.78 -29.33 3.66
C GLY A 73 -6.77 -30.40 4.10
N GLN A 74 -6.66 -30.85 5.35
CA GLN A 74 -7.67 -31.69 6.01
C GLN A 74 -8.66 -30.81 6.78
N GLU A 75 -9.83 -31.35 7.14
CA GLU A 75 -11.03 -30.62 7.59
C GLU A 75 -10.78 -29.38 8.48
N GLU A 76 -9.95 -29.50 9.53
CA GLU A 76 -9.63 -28.37 10.43
C GLU A 76 -8.60 -27.36 9.85
N GLY A 77 -7.82 -27.77 8.86
CA GLY A 77 -6.72 -27.00 8.26
C GLY A 77 -7.03 -26.34 6.91
N ILE A 78 -8.16 -26.65 6.27
CA ILE A 78 -8.52 -26.14 4.93
C ILE A 78 -8.50 -24.60 4.91
N ALA A 79 -9.22 -23.95 5.83
CA ALA A 79 -9.34 -22.49 5.84
C ALA A 79 -7.99 -21.78 6.05
N ARG A 80 -7.11 -22.35 6.88
CA ARG A 80 -5.78 -21.82 7.16
C ARG A 80 -4.84 -22.00 5.96
N ARG A 81 -4.87 -23.18 5.31
CA ARG A 81 -4.06 -23.41 4.10
C ARG A 81 -4.51 -22.55 2.93
N GLY A 82 -5.81 -22.35 2.75
CA GLY A 82 -6.33 -21.43 1.74
C GLY A 82 -5.86 -20.00 1.98
N LEU A 83 -5.85 -19.54 3.23
CA LEU A 83 -5.38 -18.21 3.59
C LEU A 83 -3.91 -18.06 3.23
N TYR A 84 -3.06 -18.98 3.69
CA TYR A 84 -1.63 -18.95 3.38
C TYR A 84 -1.35 -19.09 1.88
N GLY A 85 -2.11 -19.91 1.17
CA GLY A 85 -2.02 -20.03 -0.28
C GLY A 85 -2.34 -18.71 -0.99
N THR A 86 -3.39 -18.02 -0.54
CA THR A 86 -3.78 -16.71 -1.10
C THR A 86 -2.73 -15.65 -0.82
N LEU A 87 -2.18 -15.62 0.40
CA LEU A 87 -1.09 -14.71 0.76
C LEU A 87 0.18 -15.00 -0.06
N ALA A 88 0.54 -16.27 -0.22
CA ALA A 88 1.68 -16.68 -1.03
C ALA A 88 1.49 -16.27 -2.50
N LEU A 89 0.30 -16.48 -3.08
CA LEU A 89 -0.04 -16.02 -4.43
C LEU A 89 0.06 -14.50 -4.54
N GLY A 90 -0.40 -13.74 -3.54
CA GLY A 90 -0.25 -12.29 -3.49
C GLY A 90 1.22 -11.86 -3.54
N VAL A 91 2.09 -12.51 -2.76
CA VAL A 91 3.55 -12.25 -2.77
C VAL A 91 4.17 -12.64 -4.11
N LEU A 92 3.79 -13.77 -4.71
CA LEU A 92 4.25 -14.17 -6.04
C LEU A 92 3.83 -13.17 -7.12
N MET A 93 2.60 -12.65 -7.05
CA MET A 93 2.14 -11.59 -7.95
C MET A 93 2.93 -10.30 -7.75
N ALA A 94 3.24 -9.92 -6.51
CA ALA A 94 4.07 -8.74 -6.23
C ALA A 94 5.51 -8.92 -6.77
N LEU A 95 6.06 -10.12 -6.67
CA LEU A 95 7.35 -10.47 -7.25
C LEU A 95 7.33 -10.36 -8.78
N ALA A 96 6.25 -10.81 -9.44
CA ALA A 96 6.06 -10.67 -10.87
C ALA A 96 5.81 -9.20 -11.31
N TYR A 97 5.18 -8.40 -10.45
CA TYR A 97 4.96 -6.97 -10.69
C TYR A 97 6.26 -6.16 -10.62
N TRP A 98 7.22 -6.53 -9.77
CA TRP A 98 8.48 -5.80 -9.61
C TRP A 98 9.22 -5.53 -10.95
N PRO A 99 9.52 -6.50 -11.82
CA PRO A 99 10.16 -6.19 -13.11
C PRO A 99 9.25 -5.34 -14.03
N LEU A 100 7.93 -5.47 -13.93
CA LEU A 100 6.96 -4.69 -14.71
C LEU A 100 6.96 -3.21 -14.30
N SER A 101 7.06 -2.94 -12.99
CA SER A 101 7.09 -1.56 -12.47
C SER A 101 8.29 -0.79 -13.01
N ARG A 102 9.43 -1.46 -13.20
CA ARG A 102 10.67 -0.88 -13.75
C ARG A 102 10.68 -0.74 -15.27
N ARG A 103 10.12 -1.70 -16.00
CA ARG A 103 10.25 -1.75 -17.49
C ARG A 103 9.25 -0.88 -18.23
N VAL A 104 8.11 -0.57 -17.62
CA VAL A 104 6.98 0.05 -18.33
C VAL A 104 6.80 1.48 -17.85
N GLY A 105 6.95 2.47 -18.73
CA GLY A 105 6.75 3.91 -18.43
C GLY A 105 5.28 4.35 -18.28
N ARG A 106 4.39 3.44 -17.86
CA ARG A 106 2.96 3.71 -17.70
C ARG A 106 2.64 4.12 -16.25
N PRO A 107 1.54 4.87 -16.03
CA PRO A 107 1.11 5.18 -14.67
C PRO A 107 0.77 3.92 -13.88
N CYS A 108 0.95 3.97 -12.57
CA CYS A 108 0.84 2.82 -11.66
C CYS A 108 -0.51 2.11 -11.74
N TRP A 109 -1.61 2.86 -11.87
CA TRP A 109 -2.95 2.31 -11.97
C TRP A 109 -3.15 1.44 -13.22
N VAL A 110 -2.54 1.80 -14.37
CA VAL A 110 -2.61 0.97 -15.59
C VAL A 110 -1.90 -0.36 -15.37
N LYS A 111 -0.71 -0.34 -14.73
CA LYS A 111 0.03 -1.56 -14.43
C LYS A 111 -0.73 -2.45 -13.45
N GLY A 112 -1.30 -1.86 -12.40
CA GLY A 112 -2.11 -2.55 -11.39
C GLY A 112 -3.36 -3.20 -11.99
N LEU A 113 -4.10 -2.48 -12.83
CA LEU A 113 -5.23 -3.04 -13.57
C LEU A 113 -4.79 -4.18 -14.49
N GLY A 114 -3.67 -4.02 -15.20
CA GLY A 114 -3.10 -5.07 -16.04
C GLY A 114 -2.79 -6.35 -15.24
N VAL A 115 -2.15 -6.22 -14.07
CA VAL A 115 -1.93 -7.36 -13.16
C VAL A 115 -3.25 -7.97 -12.69
N GLY A 116 -4.24 -7.15 -12.35
CA GLY A 116 -5.57 -7.64 -11.97
C GLY A 116 -6.23 -8.46 -13.06
N VAL A 117 -6.19 -8.00 -14.32
CA VAL A 117 -6.72 -8.76 -15.47
C VAL A 117 -5.96 -10.07 -15.65
N VAL A 118 -4.62 -10.06 -15.56
CA VAL A 118 -3.81 -11.28 -15.68
C VAL A 118 -4.13 -12.26 -14.54
N ALA A 119 -4.30 -11.79 -13.31
CA ALA A 119 -4.68 -12.61 -12.18
C ALA A 119 -6.08 -13.22 -12.36
N PHE A 120 -7.05 -12.43 -12.87
CA PHE A 120 -8.39 -12.92 -13.19
C PHE A 120 -8.35 -14.00 -14.29
N LEU A 121 -7.58 -13.78 -15.35
CA LEU A 121 -7.40 -14.77 -16.42
C LEU A 121 -6.71 -16.04 -15.90
N GLY A 122 -5.64 -15.90 -15.11
CA GLY A 122 -4.95 -17.04 -14.51
C GLY A 122 -5.88 -17.83 -13.59
N TRP A 123 -6.72 -17.14 -12.82
CA TRP A 123 -7.73 -17.78 -12.01
C TRP A 123 -8.78 -18.51 -12.87
N GLY A 124 -9.39 -17.82 -13.84
CA GLY A 124 -10.50 -18.36 -14.60
C GLY A 124 -10.14 -19.41 -15.64
N LEU A 125 -8.96 -19.30 -16.26
CA LEU A 125 -8.49 -20.19 -17.32
C LEU A 125 -7.63 -21.35 -16.81
N VAL A 126 -6.90 -21.16 -15.72
CA VAL A 126 -5.98 -22.19 -15.19
C VAL A 126 -6.53 -22.77 -13.90
N PHE A 127 -6.74 -21.92 -12.88
CA PHE A 127 -7.12 -22.41 -11.55
C PHE A 127 -8.50 -23.05 -11.53
N GLY A 128 -9.51 -22.46 -12.17
CA GLY A 128 -10.87 -23.02 -12.24
C GLY A 128 -10.86 -24.44 -12.81
N PRO A 129 -10.50 -24.63 -14.09
CA PRO A 129 -10.45 -25.96 -14.70
C PRO A 129 -9.58 -26.97 -13.92
N TRP A 130 -8.45 -26.53 -13.38
CA TRP A 130 -7.61 -27.39 -12.54
C TRP A 130 -8.32 -27.82 -11.25
N ALA A 131 -8.96 -26.88 -10.55
CA ALA A 131 -9.72 -27.14 -9.33
C ALA A 131 -10.90 -28.09 -9.57
N ALA A 132 -11.63 -27.90 -10.67
CA ALA A 132 -12.71 -28.79 -11.10
C ALA A 132 -12.20 -30.20 -11.42
N SER A 133 -11.00 -30.33 -11.99
CA SER A 133 -10.41 -31.64 -12.30
C SER A 133 -9.95 -32.40 -11.05
N GLU A 134 -9.45 -31.69 -10.04
CA GLU A 134 -8.89 -32.30 -8.83
C GLU A 134 -9.98 -32.63 -7.79
N ALA A 135 -11.04 -31.83 -7.73
CA ALA A 135 -12.11 -31.98 -6.74
C ALA A 135 -13.53 -31.77 -7.34
N PRO A 136 -13.94 -32.59 -8.33
CA PRO A 136 -15.14 -32.35 -9.14
C PRO A 136 -16.45 -32.33 -8.35
N ASN A 137 -16.54 -33.07 -7.24
CA ASN A 137 -17.75 -33.16 -6.41
C ASN A 137 -17.76 -32.16 -5.24
N THR A 138 -16.66 -31.44 -5.02
CA THR A 138 -16.45 -30.64 -3.81
C THR A 138 -16.25 -29.16 -4.12
N VAL A 139 -15.77 -28.84 -5.32
CA VAL A 139 -15.42 -27.49 -5.72
C VAL A 139 -16.15 -27.15 -7.03
N PRO A 140 -17.25 -26.37 -6.99
CA PRO A 140 -17.81 -25.80 -8.20
C PRO A 140 -16.84 -24.74 -8.71
N ALA A 141 -15.98 -25.10 -9.66
CA ALA A 141 -14.97 -24.22 -10.23
C ALA A 141 -14.82 -24.45 -11.73
N GLY A 142 -15.92 -24.36 -12.48
CA GLY A 142 -15.87 -24.34 -13.94
C GLY A 142 -15.03 -23.19 -14.51
N LEU A 143 -15.03 -23.07 -15.84
CA LEU A 143 -14.37 -21.95 -16.52
C LEU A 143 -14.86 -20.61 -15.96
N PHE A 144 -13.96 -19.78 -15.44
CA PHE A 144 -14.30 -18.53 -14.72
C PHE A 144 -15.28 -18.69 -13.53
N GLY A 145 -15.44 -19.89 -12.99
CA GLY A 145 -16.40 -20.17 -11.91
C GLY A 145 -17.85 -20.11 -12.33
N LEU A 146 -18.15 -20.25 -13.63
CA LEU A 146 -19.52 -20.24 -14.15
C LEU A 146 -20.41 -21.34 -13.53
N ASP A 147 -19.81 -22.44 -13.08
CA ASP A 147 -20.51 -23.53 -12.40
C ASP A 147 -20.90 -23.16 -10.95
N ALA A 148 -20.38 -22.06 -10.41
CA ALA A 148 -20.59 -21.59 -9.04
C ALA A 148 -21.48 -20.34 -8.96
N ASP A 149 -22.28 -20.10 -10.01
CA ASP A 149 -23.17 -18.96 -10.25
C ASP A 149 -22.67 -17.99 -11.35
N ALA A 150 -23.62 -17.40 -12.09
CA ALA A 150 -23.39 -16.50 -13.20
C ALA A 150 -22.76 -15.17 -12.77
N ALA A 151 -22.90 -14.78 -11.50
CA ALA A 151 -22.30 -13.57 -10.94
C ALA A 151 -20.85 -13.77 -10.44
N ALA A 152 -20.39 -15.02 -10.32
CA ALA A 152 -19.03 -15.34 -9.84
C ALA A 152 -17.89 -14.70 -10.67
N PRO A 153 -17.92 -14.72 -12.02
CA PRO A 153 -16.87 -14.09 -12.82
C PRO A 153 -16.75 -12.59 -12.57
N VAL A 154 -17.88 -11.89 -12.39
CA VAL A 154 -17.90 -10.45 -12.16
C VAL A 154 -17.33 -10.12 -10.78
N ALA A 155 -17.78 -10.85 -9.74
CA ALA A 155 -17.29 -10.66 -8.38
C ALA A 155 -15.77 -10.88 -8.28
N LEU A 156 -15.27 -11.93 -8.94
CA LEU A 156 -13.84 -12.25 -8.92
C LEU A 156 -13.01 -11.33 -9.81
N LEU A 157 -13.54 -10.87 -10.94
CA LEU A 157 -12.89 -9.81 -11.73
C LEU A 157 -12.70 -8.56 -10.87
N VAL A 158 -13.75 -8.11 -10.18
CA VAL A 158 -13.67 -6.94 -9.28
C VAL A 158 -12.65 -7.17 -8.17
N ALA A 159 -12.65 -8.35 -7.54
CA ALA A 159 -11.66 -8.70 -6.52
C ALA A 159 -10.22 -8.66 -7.06
N CYS A 160 -9.97 -9.22 -8.25
CA CYS A 160 -8.66 -9.23 -8.89
C CYS A 160 -8.20 -7.81 -9.28
N LEU A 161 -9.09 -6.98 -9.83
CA LEU A 161 -8.77 -5.58 -10.18
C LEU A 161 -8.45 -4.75 -8.95
N ALA A 162 -9.25 -4.88 -7.88
CA ALA A 162 -8.99 -4.20 -6.61
C ALA A 162 -7.67 -4.65 -5.97
N GLY A 163 -7.39 -5.96 -5.99
CA GLY A 163 -6.11 -6.52 -5.55
C GLY A 163 -4.94 -5.96 -6.36
N GLY A 164 -4.99 -6.02 -7.69
CA GLY A 164 -3.94 -5.52 -8.58
C GLY A 164 -3.68 -4.02 -8.43
N LEU A 165 -4.73 -3.20 -8.27
CA LEU A 165 -4.58 -1.76 -8.00
C LEU A 165 -3.94 -1.51 -6.63
N THR A 166 -4.37 -2.24 -5.60
CA THR A 166 -3.79 -2.15 -4.26
C THR A 166 -2.33 -2.54 -4.26
N LEU A 167 -1.99 -3.64 -4.94
CA LEU A 167 -0.62 -4.10 -5.12
C LEU A 167 0.27 -3.01 -5.72
N ALA A 168 -0.14 -2.45 -6.86
CA ALA A 168 0.62 -1.39 -7.53
C ALA A 168 0.80 -0.17 -6.62
N ARG A 169 -0.28 0.25 -5.93
CA ARG A 169 -0.25 1.44 -5.08
C ARG A 169 0.64 1.25 -3.86
N VAL A 170 0.50 0.13 -3.15
CA VAL A 170 1.32 -0.17 -1.95
C VAL A 170 2.78 -0.36 -2.34
N PHE A 171 3.05 -1.04 -3.45
CA PHE A 171 4.41 -1.23 -3.94
C PHE A 171 5.10 0.11 -4.20
N ASP A 172 4.46 1.01 -4.97
CA ASP A 172 5.01 2.31 -5.28
C ASP A 172 5.18 3.17 -4.01
N VAL A 173 4.20 3.17 -3.09
CA VAL A 173 4.32 3.89 -1.81
C VAL A 173 5.53 3.41 -1.01
N VAL A 174 5.77 2.10 -0.91
CA VAL A 174 6.91 1.57 -0.16
C VAL A 174 8.23 1.86 -0.90
N VAL A 175 8.24 1.78 -2.22
CA VAL A 175 9.43 2.06 -3.06
C VAL A 175 9.74 3.55 -3.16
N ASP A 176 8.80 4.44 -2.88
CA ASP A 176 8.99 5.89 -2.94
C ASP A 176 9.01 6.55 -1.56
N ALA A 177 8.70 5.83 -0.48
CA ALA A 177 8.60 6.44 0.85
C ALA A 177 9.91 7.08 1.35
N ASP A 178 9.80 8.35 1.78
CA ASP A 178 10.93 9.16 2.23
C ASP A 178 11.62 8.61 3.48
N TRP A 179 10.94 7.79 4.28
CA TRP A 179 11.51 7.20 5.50
C TRP A 179 12.65 6.21 5.22
N TRP A 180 12.82 5.78 3.97
CA TRP A 180 13.95 4.93 3.57
C TRP A 180 15.25 5.71 3.38
N HIS A 181 15.17 7.02 3.18
CA HIS A 181 16.36 7.85 3.15
C HIS A 181 16.81 8.05 4.60
N PRO A 182 18.04 7.65 4.97
CA PRO A 182 18.59 8.09 6.23
C PRO A 182 18.58 9.62 6.16
N ARG A 183 17.68 10.25 6.92
CA ARG A 183 17.79 11.68 7.14
C ARG A 183 19.14 11.83 7.81
N GLU A 184 20.07 12.47 7.12
CA GLU A 184 21.21 13.07 7.79
C GLU A 184 20.60 14.09 8.73
N VAL A 185 20.26 13.64 9.95
CA VAL A 185 19.88 14.53 11.02
C VAL A 185 21.16 15.29 11.26
N ASN A 186 21.21 16.52 10.72
CA ASN A 186 22.33 17.40 10.95
C ASN A 186 22.25 17.80 12.42
N TYR A 187 22.86 16.97 13.27
CA TYR A 187 22.83 17.13 14.72
C TYR A 187 23.45 18.48 15.09
N GLU A 188 24.38 19.00 14.28
CA GLU A 188 24.94 20.34 14.48
C GLU A 188 23.89 21.45 14.33
N GLU A 189 23.06 21.42 13.28
CA GLU A 189 21.97 22.40 13.12
C GLU A 189 20.89 22.23 14.20
N SER A 190 20.58 20.99 14.58
CA SER A 190 19.59 20.71 15.63
C SER A 190 20.09 21.15 17.02
N ILE A 191 21.37 20.93 17.32
CA ILE A 191 22.03 21.40 18.56
C ILE A 191 22.14 22.92 18.55
N HIS A 192 22.54 23.54 17.43
CA HIS A 192 22.64 24.99 17.32
C HIS A 192 21.26 25.66 17.49
N ALA A 193 20.21 25.10 16.89
CA ALA A 193 18.84 25.56 17.09
C ALA A 193 18.38 25.42 18.56
N LEU A 194 18.74 24.34 19.25
CA LEU A 194 18.44 24.14 20.68
C LEU A 194 19.24 25.09 21.59
N VAL A 195 20.50 25.33 21.29
CA VAL A 195 21.36 26.26 22.04
C VAL A 195 20.86 27.71 21.89
N THR A 196 20.61 28.15 20.66
CA THR A 196 20.10 29.51 20.38
C THR A 196 18.65 29.74 20.83
N SER A 197 17.82 28.69 20.92
CA SER A 197 16.46 28.82 21.49
C SER A 197 16.44 28.78 23.02
N ASN A 198 17.51 28.30 23.66
CA ASN A 198 17.71 28.40 25.11
C ASN A 198 18.34 29.72 25.56
N GLU A 199 18.76 30.58 24.62
CA GLU A 199 18.94 32.01 24.90
C GLU A 199 17.57 32.69 25.03
N VAL A 200 16.73 32.17 25.93
CA VAL A 200 15.64 32.96 26.49
C VAL A 200 16.32 34.06 27.29
N PRO A 201 16.15 35.35 26.95
CA PRO A 201 16.69 36.41 27.77
C PRO A 201 16.08 36.23 29.15
N ILE A 202 16.92 35.90 30.14
CA ILE A 202 16.54 36.01 31.55
C ILE A 202 16.30 37.50 31.73
N ASP A 203 15.02 37.89 31.72
CA ASP A 203 14.61 39.26 31.96
C ASP A 203 14.90 39.57 33.43
N ASP A 204 16.12 40.08 33.67
CA ASP A 204 16.64 40.52 34.97
C ASP A 204 15.75 41.58 35.64
N ARG A 205 14.72 42.08 34.95
CA ARG A 205 13.74 43.04 35.47
C ARG A 205 12.75 42.48 36.50
N THR A 206 12.74 41.17 36.76
CA THR A 206 11.86 40.59 37.80
C THR A 206 12.52 40.40 39.17
N ILE A 207 13.82 40.66 39.31
CA ILE A 207 14.51 40.68 40.62
C ILE A 207 14.59 42.12 41.16
N GLY A 208 13.46 42.82 41.10
CA GLY A 208 13.30 44.19 41.59
C GLY A 208 12.49 44.22 42.88
N THR A 209 13.18 44.18 44.02
CA THR A 209 12.84 44.92 45.26
C THR A 209 11.38 44.85 45.74
N ARG A 210 11.03 43.82 46.53
CA ARG A 210 9.97 43.91 47.54
C ARG A 210 10.58 43.69 48.93
N SER A 211 11.48 44.59 49.32
CA SER A 211 11.95 44.74 50.70
C SER A 211 11.61 46.15 51.15
N GLY A 212 10.80 46.25 52.20
CA GLY A 212 10.58 47.51 52.90
C GLY A 212 9.23 48.15 52.66
N ARG A 213 8.18 47.62 53.30
CA ARG A 213 7.22 48.42 54.07
C ARG A 213 6.35 47.45 54.85
N ASP A 214 6.66 47.32 56.15
CA ASP A 214 5.72 46.99 57.24
C ASP A 214 6.56 46.88 58.52
N ALA A 215 6.88 48.04 59.10
CA ALA A 215 7.29 48.20 60.48
C ALA A 215 6.87 49.61 60.93
N ASP A 216 5.80 49.65 61.71
CA ASP A 216 5.54 50.46 62.92
C ASP A 216 5.55 52.01 62.78
N ALA A 217 4.42 52.68 63.05
CA ALA A 217 3.88 53.10 64.36
C ALA A 217 4.39 54.48 64.79
#